data_AF-A0A2N9L3R8-F1
#
_entry.id   AF-A0A2N9L3R8-F1
#
_cell.length_a   1.000
_cell.length_b   1.000
_cell.length_c   1.000
_cell.angle_alpha   90.00
_cell.angle_beta   90.00
_cell.angle_gamma   90.00
#
_symmetry.space_group_name_H-M   'P 1'
#
loop_
_entity.id
_entity.type
_entity.pdbx_description
1 polymer ?
#
loop_
_entity_poly.entity_id
_entity_poly.type
_entity_poly.pdbx_seq_one_letter_code
_entity_poly.pdbx_strand_id
1 'polypeptide(L)'
;MADCIDRGLDEVRAEQETLREYVQDIAAVAATLKPGEEDGAKRREKFEELAERFERTAEPIHQHMVKVMLSFSAGLFVGADTFAEIKDNLDLERWFRLPKSHERRIHGHRHAGVRIVIEGPTLVHALDAHAAHPEPFTVDDLLPYRTAREPACQHQALQRRKIMRKARSKKKRPILLADLERRYRETPYL
;
A
#
# COMPACT_ATOMS: atom_id res chain seq x y z
N MET A 1 10.93 2.85 -41.23
CA MET A 1 10.60 2.63 -39.80
C MET A 1 9.91 1.28 -39.59
N ALA A 2 8.95 0.88 -40.43
CA ALA A 2 8.33 -0.46 -40.39
C ALA A 2 9.36 -1.61 -40.43
N ASP A 3 10.32 -1.57 -41.37
CA ASP A 3 11.38 -2.59 -41.51
C ASP A 3 12.35 -2.73 -40.32
N CYS A 4 12.36 -1.79 -39.37
CA CYS A 4 13.12 -1.94 -38.13
C CYS A 4 12.30 -2.62 -37.03
N ILE A 5 10.97 -2.43 -37.04
CA ILE A 5 10.05 -3.06 -36.11
C ILE A 5 9.85 -4.52 -36.49
N ASP A 6 9.64 -4.82 -37.77
CA ASP A 6 9.42 -6.19 -38.25
C ASP A 6 10.64 -7.08 -38.00
N ARG A 7 11.85 -6.55 -38.21
CA ARG A 7 13.11 -7.24 -37.91
C ARG A 7 13.28 -7.53 -36.42
N GLY A 8 12.95 -6.55 -35.57
CA GLY A 8 12.99 -6.73 -34.12
C GLY A 8 11.95 -7.75 -33.63
N LEU A 9 10.76 -7.79 -34.25
CA LEU A 9 9.72 -8.79 -33.95
C LEU A 9 10.13 -10.20 -34.41
N ASP A 10 10.84 -10.30 -35.53
CA ASP A 10 11.37 -11.57 -36.03
C ASP A 10 12.48 -12.12 -35.13
N GLU A 11 13.36 -11.25 -34.61
CA GLU A 11 14.43 -11.62 -33.68
C GLU A 11 13.89 -12.23 -32.37
N VAL A 12 12.71 -11.79 -31.91
CA VAL A 12 12.08 -12.26 -30.66
C VAL A 12 10.91 -13.22 -30.89
N ARG A 13 10.68 -13.68 -32.12
CA ARG A 13 9.47 -14.44 -32.48
C ARG A 13 9.29 -15.72 -31.64
N ALA A 14 10.38 -16.47 -31.42
CA ALA A 14 10.36 -17.67 -30.61
C ALA A 14 10.05 -17.38 -29.13
N GLU A 15 10.63 -16.31 -28.56
CA GLU A 15 10.33 -15.88 -27.19
C GLU A 15 8.88 -15.41 -27.05
N GLN A 16 8.31 -14.78 -28.07
CA GLN A 16 6.90 -14.37 -28.08
C GLN A 16 5.93 -15.55 -28.05
N GLU A 17 6.26 -16.68 -28.68
CA GLU A 17 5.41 -17.87 -28.64
C GLU A 17 5.29 -18.39 -27.21
N THR A 18 6.40 -18.50 -26.49
CA THR A 18 6.41 -18.88 -25.06
C THR A 18 5.69 -17.84 -24.19
N LEU A 19 5.91 -16.54 -24.43
CA LEU A 19 5.22 -15.49 -23.69
C LEU A 19 3.70 -15.51 -23.90
N ARG A 20 3.22 -15.91 -25.09
CA ARG A 20 1.77 -16.03 -25.35
C ARG A 20 1.12 -17.11 -24.50
N GLU A 21 1.81 -18.22 -24.25
CA GLU A 21 1.33 -19.27 -23.33
C GLU A 21 1.19 -18.72 -21.91
N TYR A 22 2.20 -17.99 -21.42
CA TYR A 22 2.13 -17.35 -20.10
C TYR A 22 1.03 -16.29 -20.00
N VAL A 23 0.75 -15.55 -21.07
CA VAL A 23 -0.38 -14.61 -21.12
C VAL A 23 -1.72 -15.36 -20.99
N GLN A 24 -1.85 -16.53 -21.63
CA GLN A 24 -3.05 -17.36 -21.48
C GLN A 24 -3.19 -17.90 -20.06
N ASP A 25 -2.10 -18.34 -19.43
CA ASP A 25 -2.09 -18.76 -18.04
C ASP A 25 -2.53 -17.64 -17.08
N ILE A 26 -2.01 -16.42 -17.27
CA ILE A 26 -2.42 -15.25 -16.49
C ILE A 26 -3.90 -14.93 -16.73
N ALA A 27 -4.38 -15.02 -17.98
CA ALA A 27 -5.78 -14.80 -18.31
C ALA A 27 -6.71 -15.82 -17.64
N ALA A 28 -6.30 -17.09 -17.57
CA ALA A 28 -7.03 -18.15 -16.88
C ALA A 28 -7.12 -17.87 -15.37
N VAL A 29 -6.01 -17.46 -14.74
CA VAL A 29 -6.02 -17.04 -13.33
C VAL A 29 -6.95 -15.85 -13.14
N ALA A 30 -6.85 -14.81 -13.97
CA ALA A 30 -7.69 -13.62 -13.88
C ALA A 30 -9.18 -13.95 -14.02
N ALA A 31 -9.56 -14.95 -14.83
CA ALA A 31 -10.94 -15.38 -14.99
C ALA A 31 -11.54 -15.91 -13.67
N THR A 32 -10.76 -16.61 -12.85
CA THR A 32 -11.23 -17.09 -11.51
C THR A 32 -11.48 -15.96 -10.52
N LEU A 33 -10.83 -14.81 -10.71
CA LEU A 33 -10.91 -13.66 -9.81
C LEU A 33 -12.06 -12.70 -10.12
N LYS A 34 -12.64 -12.78 -11.32
CA LYS A 34 -13.76 -11.92 -11.70
C LYS A 34 -15.00 -12.31 -10.87
N PRO A 35 -15.58 -11.38 -10.10
CA PRO A 35 -16.87 -11.62 -9.47
C PRO A 35 -17.94 -11.74 -10.56
N GLY A 36 -18.75 -12.79 -10.50
CA GLY A 36 -19.79 -13.11 -11.47
C GLY A 36 -20.87 -13.99 -10.85
N GLU A 37 -21.67 -14.67 -11.68
CA GLU A 37 -22.76 -15.56 -11.22
C GLU A 37 -22.25 -16.85 -10.56
N GLU A 38 -20.97 -17.22 -10.79
CA GLU A 38 -20.37 -18.38 -10.15
C GLU A 38 -20.07 -18.15 -8.67
N ASP A 39 -20.46 -19.15 -7.87
CA ASP A 39 -20.19 -19.23 -6.45
C ASP A 39 -18.70 -19.05 -6.11
N GLY A 40 -18.44 -18.35 -5.00
CA GLY A 40 -17.09 -18.02 -4.55
C GLY A 40 -16.24 -19.25 -4.23
N ALA A 41 -16.84 -20.32 -3.70
CA ALA A 41 -16.13 -21.55 -3.40
C ALA A 41 -15.67 -22.26 -4.68
N LYS A 42 -16.51 -22.31 -5.72
CA LYS A 42 -16.15 -22.89 -7.03
C LYS A 42 -15.04 -22.11 -7.72
N ARG A 43 -15.07 -20.77 -7.64
CA ARG A 43 -13.99 -19.93 -8.19
C ARG A 43 -12.68 -20.13 -7.44
N ARG A 44 -12.75 -20.33 -6.12
CA ARG A 44 -11.59 -20.65 -5.29
C ARG A 44 -10.99 -22.00 -5.64
N GLU A 45 -11.81 -23.04 -5.80
CA GLU A 45 -11.36 -24.38 -6.20
C GLU A 45 -10.60 -24.33 -7.54
N LYS A 46 -11.18 -23.71 -8.57
CA LYS A 46 -10.50 -23.49 -9.86
C LYS A 46 -9.18 -22.73 -9.74
N PHE A 47 -9.10 -21.74 -8.84
CA PHE A 47 -7.87 -20.98 -8.58
C PHE A 47 -6.79 -21.85 -7.91
N GLU A 48 -7.17 -22.69 -6.96
CA GLU A 48 -6.27 -23.62 -6.27
C GLU A 48 -5.78 -24.72 -7.23
N GLU A 49 -6.64 -25.28 -8.08
CA GLU A 49 -6.25 -26.24 -9.13
C GLU A 49 -5.22 -25.67 -10.11
N LEU A 50 -5.38 -24.40 -10.53
CA LEU A 50 -4.41 -23.72 -11.38
C LEU A 50 -3.05 -23.55 -10.66
N ALA A 51 -3.07 -23.22 -9.36
CA ALA A 51 -1.85 -23.11 -8.58
C ALA A 51 -1.11 -24.46 -8.49
N GLU A 52 -1.83 -25.55 -8.21
CA GLU A 52 -1.25 -26.89 -8.17
C GLU A 52 -0.66 -27.31 -9.53
N ARG A 53 -1.36 -26.99 -10.62
CA ARG A 53 -0.88 -27.27 -11.99
C ARG A 53 0.44 -26.57 -12.25
N PHE A 54 0.54 -25.28 -11.94
CA PHE A 54 1.76 -24.49 -12.12
C PHE A 54 2.90 -24.94 -11.21
N GLU A 55 2.59 -25.41 -10.01
CA GLU A 55 3.59 -25.94 -9.09
C GLU A 55 4.24 -27.23 -9.63
N ARG A 56 3.50 -28.03 -10.41
CA ARG A 56 3.99 -29.28 -11.01
C ARG A 56 4.87 -29.08 -12.26
N THR A 57 4.76 -27.97 -12.98
CA THR A 57 5.50 -27.74 -14.24
C THR A 57 7.01 -27.52 -14.04
N ALA A 58 7.49 -27.30 -12.81
CA ALA A 58 8.89 -26.97 -12.46
C ALA A 58 9.51 -25.75 -13.19
N GLU A 59 8.76 -25.04 -14.03
CA GLU A 59 9.20 -23.83 -14.71
C GLU A 59 9.33 -22.63 -13.76
N PRO A 60 10.44 -21.86 -13.81
CA PRO A 60 10.65 -20.73 -12.91
C PRO A 60 9.52 -19.68 -12.92
N ILE A 61 8.90 -19.43 -14.08
CA ILE A 61 7.81 -18.46 -14.20
C ILE A 61 6.54 -18.96 -13.52
N HIS A 62 6.18 -20.24 -13.71
CA HIS A 62 5.03 -20.85 -13.06
C HIS A 62 5.22 -20.91 -11.55
N GLN A 63 6.43 -21.22 -11.06
CA GLN A 63 6.75 -21.15 -9.63
C GLN A 63 6.58 -19.73 -9.07
N HIS A 64 6.98 -18.71 -9.84
CA HIS A 64 6.76 -17.32 -9.46
C HIS A 64 5.25 -16.98 -9.43
N MET A 65 4.49 -17.43 -10.43
CA MET A 65 3.04 -17.24 -10.49
C MET A 65 2.35 -17.87 -9.27
N VAL A 66 2.68 -19.12 -8.90
CA VAL A 66 2.15 -19.79 -7.71
C VAL A 66 2.45 -18.98 -6.45
N LYS A 67 3.70 -18.53 -6.28
CA LYS A 67 4.08 -17.69 -5.14
C LYS A 67 3.24 -16.42 -5.06
N VAL A 68 2.97 -15.76 -6.18
CA VAL A 68 2.11 -14.58 -6.22
C VAL A 68 0.67 -14.97 -5.87
N MET A 69 0.10 -15.98 -6.52
CA MET A 69 -1.26 -16.47 -6.30
C MET A 69 -1.53 -16.80 -4.82
N LEU A 70 -0.71 -17.66 -4.21
CA LEU A 70 -0.84 -18.07 -2.81
C LEU A 70 -0.71 -16.90 -1.84
N SER A 71 0.03 -15.86 -2.21
CA SER A 71 0.24 -14.72 -1.35
C SER A 71 -0.97 -13.78 -1.22
N PHE A 72 -1.96 -13.93 -2.10
CA PHE A 72 -3.23 -13.20 -2.08
C PHE A 72 -4.44 -14.10 -1.76
N SER A 73 -4.29 -15.43 -1.76
CA SER A 73 -5.39 -16.40 -1.65
C SER A 73 -6.30 -16.16 -0.44
N ALA A 74 -5.72 -15.83 0.72
CA ALA A 74 -6.44 -15.63 1.97
C ALA A 74 -7.47 -14.47 1.95
N GLY A 75 -7.45 -13.58 0.96
CA GLY A 75 -8.42 -12.49 0.86
C GLY A 75 -9.11 -12.31 -0.49
N LEU A 76 -8.84 -13.16 -1.48
CA LEU A 76 -9.45 -13.04 -2.82
C LEU A 76 -10.89 -13.53 -2.88
N PHE A 77 -11.26 -14.49 -2.03
CA PHE A 77 -12.58 -15.13 -2.04
C PHE A 77 -13.41 -14.86 -0.78
N VAL A 78 -13.00 -13.87 0.03
CA VAL A 78 -13.70 -13.47 1.26
C VAL A 78 -14.79 -12.47 0.89
N GLY A 79 -15.98 -12.94 0.51
CA GLY A 79 -17.06 -12.03 0.14
C GLY A 79 -18.35 -12.61 -0.44
N ALA A 80 -18.53 -13.93 -0.46
CA ALA A 80 -19.77 -14.55 -0.95
C ALA A 80 -20.65 -15.14 0.17
N ASP A 81 -20.07 -15.51 1.31
CA ASP A 81 -20.81 -16.16 2.40
C ASP A 81 -21.38 -15.15 3.42
N THR A 82 -22.52 -15.50 4.01
CA THR A 82 -23.10 -14.83 5.18
C THR A 82 -22.02 -14.60 6.23
N PHE A 83 -21.84 -13.33 6.62
CA PHE A 83 -20.92 -12.88 7.66
C PHE A 83 -20.86 -13.90 8.81
N ALA A 84 -19.67 -14.48 9.05
CA ALA A 84 -19.42 -15.12 10.33
C ALA A 84 -19.66 -14.06 11.41
N GLU A 85 -20.51 -14.39 12.38
CA GLU A 85 -20.86 -13.48 13.48
C GLU A 85 -19.58 -12.98 14.15
N ILE A 86 -19.35 -11.67 14.12
CA ILE A 86 -18.17 -11.05 14.73
C ILE A 86 -18.38 -11.09 16.24
N LYS A 87 -17.71 -12.02 16.91
CA LYS A 87 -17.94 -12.30 18.34
C LYS A 87 -17.21 -11.33 19.25
N ASP A 88 -16.08 -10.79 18.81
CA ASP A 88 -15.29 -9.85 19.60
C ASP A 88 -14.51 -8.82 18.76
N ASN A 89 -13.85 -7.89 19.44
CA ASN A 89 -13.04 -6.85 18.81
C ASN A 89 -11.80 -7.42 18.08
N LEU A 90 -11.31 -8.59 18.47
CA LEU A 90 -10.16 -9.23 17.83
C LEU A 90 -10.54 -9.81 16.46
N ASP A 91 -11.73 -10.41 16.36
CA ASP A 91 -12.32 -10.89 15.12
C ASP A 91 -12.60 -9.73 14.17
N LEU A 92 -13.10 -8.60 14.69
CA LEU A 92 -13.28 -7.36 13.93
C LEU A 92 -11.94 -6.82 13.40
N GLU A 93 -10.90 -6.78 14.24
CA GLU A 93 -9.56 -6.35 13.83
C GLU A 93 -8.95 -7.28 12.77
N ARG A 94 -9.11 -8.59 12.91
CA ARG A 94 -8.66 -9.58 11.92
C ARG A 94 -9.39 -9.42 10.59
N TRP A 95 -10.70 -9.15 10.65
CA TRP A 95 -11.54 -8.91 9.49
C TRP A 95 -11.12 -7.65 8.73
N PHE A 96 -10.81 -6.54 9.41
CA PHE A 96 -10.25 -5.35 8.75
C PHE A 96 -8.80 -5.53 8.27
N ARG A 97 -8.00 -6.37 8.95
CA ARG A 97 -6.57 -6.52 8.67
C ARG A 97 -6.29 -7.19 7.32
N LEU A 98 -7.09 -8.19 6.92
CA LEU A 98 -6.88 -8.93 5.68
C LEU A 98 -7.16 -8.09 4.42
N PRO A 99 -8.31 -7.42 4.27
CA PRO A 99 -8.57 -6.48 3.17
C PRO A 99 -7.55 -5.34 3.14
N LYS A 100 -7.19 -4.77 4.30
CA LYS A 100 -6.19 -3.70 4.42
C LYS A 100 -4.78 -4.13 4.01
N SER A 101 -4.41 -5.38 4.28
CA SER A 101 -3.12 -5.93 3.85
C SER A 101 -3.07 -6.11 2.33
N HIS A 102 -4.15 -6.63 1.74
CA HIS A 102 -4.26 -6.79 0.28
C HIS A 102 -4.30 -5.45 -0.45
N GLU A 103 -5.07 -4.47 0.05
CA GLU A 103 -5.11 -3.10 -0.48
C GLU A 103 -3.71 -2.47 -0.53
N ARG A 104 -2.92 -2.58 0.56
CA ARG A 104 -1.53 -2.11 0.61
C ARG A 104 -0.61 -2.81 -0.37
N ARG A 105 -0.88 -4.08 -0.68
CA ARG A 105 -0.07 -4.91 -1.56
C ARG A 105 -0.38 -4.66 -3.04
N ILE A 106 -1.64 -4.34 -3.37
CA ILE A 106 -2.12 -4.01 -4.74
C ILE A 106 -1.78 -2.57 -5.10
N HIS A 107 -2.02 -1.62 -4.20
CA HIS A 107 -1.84 -0.20 -4.49
C HIS A 107 -0.47 0.35 -4.08
N GLY A 108 0.41 -0.51 -3.55
CA GLY A 108 1.70 -0.11 -2.98
C GLY A 108 1.54 0.93 -1.86
N HIS A 109 2.61 1.67 -1.56
CA HIS A 109 2.59 2.83 -0.64
C HIS A 109 1.73 4.02 -1.16
N ARG A 110 0.58 3.80 -1.81
CA ARG A 110 -0.47 4.81 -2.00
C ARG A 110 -1.17 5.24 -0.70
N HIS A 111 -0.74 4.70 0.44
CA HIS A 111 -0.96 5.36 1.71
C HIS A 111 -0.14 6.65 1.71
N ALA A 112 -0.79 7.82 1.78
CA ALA A 112 -0.11 9.08 2.01
C ALA A 112 0.90 8.87 3.14
N GLY A 113 2.20 8.97 2.82
CA GLY A 113 3.26 8.67 3.78
C GLY A 113 3.02 9.49 5.04
N VAL A 114 3.44 8.99 6.21
CA VAL A 114 3.18 9.71 7.49
C VAL A 114 3.65 11.18 7.45
N ARG A 115 4.61 11.49 6.56
CA ARG A 115 5.05 12.84 6.23
C ARG A 115 3.95 13.68 5.57
N ILE A 116 3.23 13.17 4.58
CA ILE A 116 2.07 13.86 3.96
C ILE A 116 0.93 14.01 4.98
N VAL A 117 0.69 13.06 5.87
CA VAL A 117 -0.39 13.21 6.87
C VAL A 117 -0.07 14.28 7.93
N ILE A 118 1.21 14.49 8.24
CA ILE A 118 1.64 15.37 9.34
C ILE A 118 2.11 16.73 8.83
N GLU A 119 2.78 16.74 7.69
CA GLU A 119 3.39 17.91 7.06
C GLU A 119 2.65 18.28 5.76
N GLY A 120 1.74 17.45 5.23
CA GLY A 120 1.07 17.68 3.95
C GLY A 120 0.25 18.96 3.83
N PRO A 121 -0.40 19.49 4.88
CA PRO A 121 -1.06 20.80 4.79
C PRO A 121 -0.12 21.94 4.38
N THR A 122 1.20 21.80 4.50
CA THR A 122 2.18 22.77 3.98
C THR A 122 3.08 22.18 2.89
N LEU A 123 3.47 20.91 3.02
CA LEU A 123 4.32 20.21 2.08
C LEU A 123 3.63 19.95 0.74
N VAL A 124 2.32 19.67 0.70
CA VAL A 124 1.61 19.43 -0.56
C VAL A 124 1.51 20.71 -1.37
N HIS A 125 1.21 21.85 -0.76
CA HIS A 125 1.22 23.14 -1.45
C HIS A 125 2.62 23.53 -1.94
N ALA A 126 3.68 23.22 -1.19
CA ALA A 126 5.05 23.45 -1.63
C ALA A 126 5.48 22.51 -2.77
N LEU A 127 5.07 21.24 -2.74
CA LEU A 127 5.36 20.26 -3.80
C LEU A 127 4.56 20.52 -5.07
N ASP A 128 3.35 21.07 -4.94
CA ASP A 128 2.48 21.48 -6.04
C ASP A 128 2.76 22.90 -6.55
N ALA A 129 3.68 23.63 -5.90
CA ALA A 129 4.00 25.00 -6.27
C ALA A 129 4.55 25.10 -7.70
N HIS A 130 5.15 24.02 -8.22
CA HIS A 130 5.60 23.93 -9.62
C HIS A 130 4.45 23.96 -10.64
N ALA A 131 3.23 23.58 -10.25
CA ALA A 131 2.06 23.69 -11.13
C ALA A 131 1.64 25.15 -11.36
N ALA A 132 1.89 26.03 -10.39
CA ALA A 132 1.62 27.47 -10.47
C ALA A 132 2.88 28.32 -10.78
N HIS A 133 4.08 27.72 -10.64
CA HIS A 133 5.37 28.36 -10.86
C HIS A 133 6.34 27.39 -11.59
N PRO A 134 6.21 27.26 -12.91
CA PRO A 134 6.95 26.25 -13.69
C PRO A 134 8.46 26.54 -13.78
N GLU A 135 8.87 27.80 -13.59
CA GLU A 135 10.28 28.19 -13.56
C GLU A 135 10.90 27.96 -12.17
N PRO A 136 12.23 27.81 -12.06
CA PRO A 136 12.91 27.73 -10.77
C PRO A 136 12.63 28.98 -9.90
N PHE A 137 12.41 28.77 -8.60
CA PHE A 137 12.25 29.87 -7.65
C PHE A 137 13.51 30.73 -7.59
N THR A 138 13.31 32.04 -7.68
CA THR A 138 14.34 33.05 -7.50
C THR A 138 14.43 33.48 -6.03
N VAL A 139 15.47 34.25 -5.70
CA VAL A 139 15.64 34.79 -4.34
C VAL A 139 14.47 35.72 -3.96
N ASP A 140 13.98 36.49 -4.92
CA ASP A 140 12.87 37.43 -4.70
C ASP A 140 11.55 36.70 -4.39
N ASP A 141 11.35 35.50 -4.96
CA ASP A 141 10.18 34.67 -4.67
C ASP A 141 10.17 34.12 -3.23
N LEU A 142 11.35 33.91 -2.66
CA LEU A 142 11.52 33.30 -1.33
C LEU A 142 11.69 34.31 -0.20
N LEU A 143 12.15 35.52 -0.53
CA LEU A 143 12.37 36.61 0.43
C LEU A 143 11.15 36.92 1.32
N PRO A 144 9.90 36.96 0.81
CA PRO A 144 8.71 37.19 1.63
C PRO A 144 8.49 36.14 2.73
N TYR A 145 8.95 34.91 2.50
CA TYR A 145 8.75 33.79 3.41
C TYR A 145 9.85 33.64 4.46
N ARG A 146 10.91 34.46 4.42
CA ARG A 146 12.04 34.42 5.36
C ARG A 146 11.62 34.47 6.83
N THR A 147 10.53 35.18 7.12
CA THR A 147 10.01 35.35 8.49
C THR A 147 8.66 34.66 8.70
N ALA A 148 8.18 33.91 7.71
CA ALA A 148 6.92 33.17 7.81
C ALA A 148 7.01 32.15 8.95
N ARG A 149 5.99 32.16 9.81
CA ARG A 149 5.90 31.24 10.95
C ARG A 149 5.06 30.04 10.56
N GLU A 150 5.55 28.86 10.94
CA GLU A 150 4.80 27.62 10.78
C GLU A 150 3.45 27.70 11.53
N PRO A 151 2.32 27.31 10.90
CA PRO A 151 1.01 27.32 11.54
C PRO A 151 0.96 26.50 12.83
N ALA A 152 0.16 26.95 13.80
CA ALA A 152 0.04 26.29 15.11
C ALA A 152 -0.42 24.82 15.00
N CYS A 153 -1.30 24.51 14.05
CA CYS A 153 -1.78 23.15 13.81
C CYS A 153 -0.65 22.20 13.39
N GLN A 154 0.28 22.66 12.55
CA GLN A 154 1.42 21.88 12.09
C GLN A 154 2.43 21.67 13.22
N HIS A 155 2.72 22.73 13.98
CA HIS A 155 3.53 22.63 15.19
C HIS A 155 2.98 21.58 16.16
N GLN A 156 1.66 21.61 16.43
CA GLN A 156 1.02 20.63 17.29
C GLN A 156 1.06 19.21 16.71
N ALA A 157 0.87 19.03 15.39
CA ALA A 157 0.96 17.74 14.74
C ALA A 157 2.38 17.13 14.85
N LEU A 158 3.42 17.95 14.64
CA LEU A 158 4.81 17.55 14.85
C LEU A 158 5.11 17.17 16.30
N GLN A 159 4.58 17.93 17.27
CA GLN A 159 4.76 17.62 18.69
C GLN A 159 4.06 16.32 19.09
N ARG A 160 2.81 16.10 18.66
CA ARG A 160 2.07 14.85 18.85
C ARG A 160 2.85 13.66 18.29
N ARG A 161 3.41 13.78 17.08
CA ARG A 161 4.27 12.74 16.46
C ARG A 161 5.49 12.42 17.32
N LYS A 162 6.20 13.44 17.82
CA LYS A 162 7.38 13.27 18.68
C LYS A 162 7.03 12.49 19.95
N ILE A 163 5.90 12.82 20.59
CA ILE A 163 5.39 12.12 21.78
C ILE A 163 5.03 10.68 21.44
N MET A 164 4.23 10.44 20.38
CA MET A 164 3.85 9.08 19.97
C MET A 164 5.05 8.21 19.61
N ARG A 165 6.10 8.78 19.01
CA ARG A 165 7.35 8.06 18.71
C ARG A 165 8.10 7.67 19.99
N LYS A 166 8.16 8.56 20.99
CA LYS A 166 8.74 8.24 22.31
C LYS A 166 7.93 7.16 23.03
N ALA A 167 6.59 7.25 22.98
CA ALA A 167 5.68 6.30 23.61
C ALA A 167 5.80 4.88 23.02
N ARG A 168 6.04 4.75 21.72
CA ARG A 168 6.27 3.45 21.05
C ARG A 168 7.62 2.80 21.38
N SER A 169 8.60 3.58 21.84
CA SER A 169 9.95 3.07 22.10
C SER A 169 10.03 2.47 23.50
N LYS A 170 10.41 1.19 23.61
CA LYS A 170 10.63 0.51 24.91
C LYS A 170 11.62 1.27 25.81
N LYS A 171 12.67 1.86 25.24
CA LYS A 171 13.69 2.64 25.98
C LYS A 171 13.22 4.04 26.38
N LYS A 172 12.47 4.74 25.52
CA LYS A 172 12.08 6.15 25.75
C LYS A 172 10.73 6.29 26.47
N ARG A 173 9.91 5.25 26.47
CA ARG A 173 8.58 5.26 27.09
C ARG A 173 8.64 5.51 28.60
N PRO A 174 9.51 4.85 29.41
CA PRO A 174 9.57 5.13 30.84
C PRO A 174 9.93 6.59 31.15
N ILE A 175 10.90 7.16 30.41
CA ILE A 175 11.33 8.56 30.56
C ILE A 175 10.19 9.53 30.20
N LEU A 176 9.45 9.23 29.12
CA LEU A 176 8.30 10.05 28.71
C LEU A 176 7.21 10.03 29.79
N LEU A 177 6.90 8.86 30.36
CA LEU A 177 5.88 8.74 31.40
C LEU A 177 6.26 9.52 32.66
N ALA A 178 7.50 9.41 33.12
CA ALA A 178 8.00 10.17 34.27
C ALA A 178 7.90 11.70 34.05
N ASP A 179 8.24 12.19 32.85
CA ASP A 179 8.10 13.62 32.51
C ASP A 179 6.63 14.06 32.48
N LEU A 180 5.72 13.24 31.93
CA LEU A 180 4.29 13.54 31.91
C LEU A 180 3.66 13.53 33.31
N GLU A 181 4.02 12.55 34.15
CA GLU A 181 3.56 12.48 35.55
C GLU A 181 4.04 13.68 36.36
N ARG A 182 5.30 14.10 36.18
CA ARG A 182 5.84 15.31 36.80
C ARG A 182 5.02 16.53 36.39
N ARG A 183 4.82 16.75 35.08
CA ARG A 183 4.03 17.88 34.57
C ARG A 183 2.60 17.87 35.11
N TYR A 184 1.98 16.70 35.18
CA TYR A 184 0.64 16.56 35.73
C TYR A 184 0.59 17.00 37.20
N ARG A 185 1.58 16.64 38.01
CA ARG A 185 1.69 17.05 39.42
C ARG A 185 2.00 18.55 39.59
N GLU A 186 2.78 19.12 38.68
CA GLU A 186 3.20 20.53 38.71
C GLU A 186 2.18 21.48 38.08
N THR A 187 1.19 20.96 37.35
CA THR A 187 0.11 21.79 36.80
C THR A 187 -0.89 22.08 37.93
N PRO A 188 -1.06 23.35 38.36
CA PRO A 188 -2.06 23.68 39.35
C PRO A 188 -3.44 23.33 38.78
N TYR A 189 -4.26 22.63 39.56
CA TYR A 189 -5.67 22.51 39.23
C TYR A 189 -6.28 23.92 39.22
N LEU A 190 -6.81 24.35 38.08
CA LEU A 190 -7.73 25.49 37.99
C LEU A 190 -9.07 25.09 38.61
#